data_AF-A0A8H6SZM4-F1
#
_entry.id   AF-A0A8H6SZM4-F1
#
_cell.length_a   1.000
_cell.length_b   1.000
_cell.length_c   1.000
_cell.angle_alpha   90.00
_cell.angle_beta   90.00
_cell.angle_gamma   90.00
#
_symmetry.space_group_name_H-M   'P 1'
#
loop_
_entity.id
_entity.type
_entity.pdbx_description
1 polymer ?
#
loop_
_entity_poly.entity_id
_entity_poly.type
_entity_poly.pdbx_seq_one_letter_code
_entity_poly.pdbx_strand_id
1 'polypeptide(L)'
;MSDDYTLRVPPELLARIFQFAQRLEAPPDAADDSDSDEPSGNLPLEILVSHVSSYWRQTALGTALLWRNISISQTGSLAKLHAYLARSGPQTPLHFQVDLTQRQLGDVCAQELATMREKLDLVFERRERWQRLTIRADQERAELPLVGRLYDCPAPALERLVLCVEDIDRDSLTQAQVRREETQQILMQGTPQLKSLRLRGLSTHFFRPSLTTVTTLYIEQTRGLLLGFERFRELLQSAPQLAHLSVHDTIIDDEEEEWPFDVLSSIPTPQLTCLRLALLGTAQPLESGILLAVQAPLLTSLVVKNPTLDGLAPFSLFPSANTKFPALRSLALVDFDYNSADRLRPLAEALPNIVEFTRLHTTLETPAVLDMLAGNWISVALRKRYIGEGVELWPALHTVNTTMDRVGCPLRVVRLPPSVFEEAEDDEDDAETIRWLRENLEVLASFVQMERWPPGEEHDPEDNLFT
;
A
#
# COMPACT_ATOMS: atom_id res chain seq x y z
N MET A 1 -28.58 40.89 31.81
CA MET A 1 -27.22 40.35 31.98
C MET A 1 -27.38 38.85 32.13
N SER A 2 -27.45 38.16 30.99
CA SER A 2 -27.41 36.70 30.99
C SER A 2 -25.94 36.38 30.77
N ASP A 3 -25.27 35.93 31.83
CA ASP A 3 -23.91 35.40 31.73
C ASP A 3 -24.01 34.15 30.86
N ASP A 4 -23.77 34.36 29.57
CA ASP A 4 -23.69 33.31 28.57
C ASP A 4 -22.36 32.57 28.84
N TYR A 5 -22.40 31.66 29.80
CA TYR A 5 -21.37 30.67 30.09
C TYR A 5 -21.27 29.67 28.93
N THR A 6 -21.15 30.17 27.70
CA THR A 6 -20.61 29.37 26.61
C THR A 6 -19.22 28.96 27.06
N LEU A 7 -19.10 27.70 27.49
CA LEU A 7 -17.86 27.04 27.85
C LEU A 7 -16.89 27.22 26.68
N ARG A 8 -16.08 28.28 26.76
CA ARG A 8 -15.04 28.54 25.77
C ARG A 8 -14.00 27.46 25.93
N VAL A 9 -14.00 26.55 24.96
CA VAL A 9 -12.96 25.54 24.82
C VAL A 9 -11.60 26.25 24.77
N PRO A 10 -10.64 25.94 25.67
CA PRO A 10 -9.30 26.51 25.63
C PRO A 10 -8.62 26.33 24.26
N PRO A 11 -7.74 27.25 23.84
CA PRO A 11 -7.17 27.23 22.50
C PRO A 11 -6.34 25.96 22.24
N GLU A 12 -5.77 25.34 23.28
CA GLU A 12 -5.01 24.09 23.18
C GLU A 12 -5.92 22.91 22.84
N LEU A 13 -7.09 22.83 23.47
CA LEU A 13 -8.08 21.78 23.17
C LEU A 13 -8.68 22.00 21.78
N LEU A 14 -8.97 23.25 21.42
CA LEU A 14 -9.47 23.58 20.09
C LEU A 14 -8.44 23.24 19.01
N ALA A 15 -7.16 23.53 19.23
CA ALA A 15 -6.07 23.14 18.34
C ALA A 15 -5.96 21.62 18.18
N ARG A 16 -6.16 20.84 19.27
CA ARG A 16 -6.19 19.37 19.20
C ARG A 16 -7.38 18.86 18.41
N ILE A 17 -8.56 19.47 18.57
CA ILE A 17 -9.74 19.14 17.76
C ILE A 17 -9.45 19.40 16.29
N PHE A 18 -8.87 20.54 15.94
CA PHE A 18 -8.49 20.86 14.55
C PHE A 18 -7.50 19.85 13.98
N GLN A 19 -6.46 19.48 14.74
CA GLN A 19 -5.48 18.47 14.32
C GLN A 19 -6.12 17.09 14.14
N PHE A 20 -7.05 16.72 15.02
CA PHE A 20 -7.75 15.45 14.92
C PHE A 20 -8.65 15.42 13.69
N ALA A 21 -9.44 16.47 13.48
CA ALA A 21 -10.27 16.62 12.29
C ALA A 21 -9.44 16.61 11.00
N GLN A 22 -8.26 17.25 10.97
CA GLN A 22 -7.39 17.23 9.79
C GLN A 22 -6.86 15.82 9.47
N ARG A 23 -6.72 14.94 10.46
CA ARG A 23 -6.31 13.53 10.25
C ARG A 23 -7.48 12.63 9.85
N LEU A 24 -8.71 13.05 10.14
CA LEU A 24 -9.92 12.35 9.74
C LEU A 24 -10.32 12.69 8.30
N GLU A 25 -9.99 13.89 7.83
CA GLU A 25 -10.08 14.18 6.40
C GLU A 25 -9.15 13.23 5.66
N ALA A 26 -9.75 12.35 4.86
CA ALA A 26 -9.01 11.54 3.91
C ALA A 26 -8.19 12.50 3.02
N PRO A 27 -6.92 12.17 2.71
CA PRO A 27 -6.18 12.97 1.77
C PRO A 27 -6.98 13.09 0.46
N PRO A 28 -7.03 14.28 -0.16
CA PRO A 28 -7.87 14.54 -1.34
C PRO A 28 -7.59 13.60 -2.52
N ASP A 29 -6.42 12.97 -2.55
CA ASP A 29 -6.01 11.99 -3.56
C ASP A 29 -6.73 10.63 -3.43
N ALA A 30 -7.58 10.43 -2.40
CA ALA A 30 -8.39 9.22 -2.23
C ALA A 30 -9.66 9.18 -3.08
N ALA A 31 -10.03 10.30 -3.71
CA ALA A 31 -11.14 10.35 -4.63
C ALA A 31 -10.68 9.75 -5.97
N ASP A 32 -10.94 8.44 -6.06
CA ASP A 32 -11.04 7.57 -7.23
C ASP A 32 -11.08 8.29 -8.59
N ASP A 33 -10.52 7.64 -9.63
CA ASP A 33 -10.51 8.00 -11.06
C ASP A 33 -11.94 8.06 -11.69
N SER A 34 -12.95 8.36 -10.89
CA SER A 34 -14.23 8.88 -11.32
C SER A 34 -13.99 10.14 -12.15
N ASP A 35 -14.11 9.98 -13.48
CA ASP A 35 -14.10 10.99 -14.56
C ASP A 35 -15.06 12.20 -14.36
N SER A 36 -15.60 12.40 -13.15
CA SER A 36 -16.29 13.62 -12.76
C SER A 36 -15.29 14.77 -12.62
N ASP A 37 -15.01 15.44 -13.74
CA ASP A 37 -14.19 16.65 -13.91
C ASP A 37 -14.65 17.89 -13.10
N GLU A 38 -15.56 17.74 -12.13
CA GLU A 38 -15.96 18.83 -11.24
C GLU A 38 -15.02 18.85 -10.02
N PRO A 39 -14.07 19.80 -9.94
CA PRO A 39 -13.25 19.95 -8.75
C PRO A 39 -14.17 20.32 -7.60
N SER A 40 -14.51 19.32 -6.78
CA SER A 40 -15.26 19.53 -5.55
C SER A 40 -14.46 20.53 -4.72
N GLY A 41 -14.92 21.78 -4.70
CA GLY A 41 -14.21 22.96 -4.16
C GLY A 41 -14.08 22.96 -2.64
N ASN A 42 -13.79 21.81 -2.05
CA ASN A 42 -13.60 21.65 -0.62
C ASN A 42 -12.32 22.38 -0.23
N LEU A 43 -12.49 23.50 0.48
CA LEU A 43 -11.39 24.20 1.10
C LEU A 43 -10.75 23.29 2.16
N PRO A 44 -9.41 23.26 2.28
CA PRO A 44 -8.74 22.50 3.32
C PRO A 44 -9.25 22.89 4.72
N LEU A 45 -9.35 21.92 5.64
CA LEU A 45 -9.87 22.17 6.99
C LEU A 45 -9.22 23.37 7.67
N GLU A 46 -7.89 23.51 7.61
CA GLU A 46 -7.17 24.60 8.27
C GLU A 46 -7.60 25.98 7.76
N ILE A 47 -8.04 26.05 6.50
CA ILE A 47 -8.64 27.25 5.94
C ILE A 47 -10.07 27.40 6.46
N LEU A 48 -10.91 26.36 6.37
CA LEU A 48 -12.29 26.39 6.87
C LEU A 48 -12.38 26.86 8.33
N VAL A 49 -11.64 26.22 9.24
CA VAL A 49 -11.68 26.54 10.68
C VAL A 49 -11.15 27.95 10.95
N SER A 50 -10.23 28.47 10.12
CA SER A 50 -9.71 29.84 10.26
C SER A 50 -10.71 30.93 9.83
N HIS A 51 -11.83 30.54 9.21
CA HIS A 51 -12.89 31.44 8.76
C HIS A 51 -14.17 31.38 9.62
N VAL A 52 -14.22 30.55 10.67
CA VAL A 52 -15.40 30.41 11.54
C VAL A 52 -15.60 31.61 12.47
N SER A 53 -14.56 32.02 13.21
CA SER A 53 -14.59 33.16 14.14
C SER A 53 -13.19 33.74 14.34
N SER A 54 -13.08 34.95 14.90
CA SER A 54 -11.78 35.54 15.22
C SER A 54 -10.96 34.69 16.21
N TYR A 55 -11.64 34.06 17.18
CA TYR A 55 -11.03 33.15 18.14
C TYR A 55 -10.46 31.91 17.44
N TRP A 56 -11.25 31.23 16.60
CA TRP A 56 -10.81 30.07 15.85
C TRP A 56 -9.70 30.39 14.88
N ARG A 57 -9.75 31.56 14.22
CA ARG A 57 -8.70 32.05 13.34
C ARG A 57 -7.37 32.19 14.07
N GLN A 58 -7.37 32.81 15.25
CA GLN A 58 -6.15 32.99 16.04
C GLN A 58 -5.59 31.64 16.49
N THR A 59 -6.45 30.72 16.94
CA THR A 59 -6.06 29.36 17.30
C THR A 59 -5.48 28.59 16.11
N ALA A 60 -6.15 28.61 14.96
CA ALA A 60 -5.70 27.91 13.75
C ALA A 60 -4.36 28.46 13.23
N LEU A 61 -4.23 29.79 13.12
CA LEU A 61 -2.98 30.44 12.70
C LEU A 61 -1.84 30.24 13.71
N GLY A 62 -2.15 30.13 15.00
CA GLY A 62 -1.17 29.83 16.06
C GLY A 62 -0.77 28.35 16.16
N THR A 63 -1.47 27.46 15.45
CA THR A 63 -1.22 26.02 15.49
C THR A 63 -0.40 25.57 14.28
N ALA A 64 0.92 25.66 14.39
CA ALA A 64 1.85 25.34 13.31
C ALA A 64 1.63 23.96 12.63
N LEU A 65 1.22 22.95 13.41
CA LEU A 65 0.96 21.60 12.91
C LEU A 65 -0.18 21.52 11.89
N LEU A 66 -1.11 22.47 11.88
CA LEU A 66 -2.18 22.52 10.86
C LEU A 66 -1.65 22.92 9.47
N TRP A 67 -0.48 23.55 9.41
CA TRP A 67 0.09 24.13 8.20
C TRP A 67 1.26 23.31 7.64
N ARG A 68 1.52 22.11 8.19
CA ARG A 68 2.68 21.29 7.83
C ARG A 68 2.49 20.42 6.59
N ASN A 69 1.25 20.13 6.23
CA ASN A 69 0.89 19.37 5.03
C ASN A 69 0.81 20.35 3.86
N ILE A 70 1.75 20.26 2.92
CA ILE A 70 1.92 21.21 1.83
C ILE A 70 1.87 20.44 0.51
N SER A 71 0.76 20.62 -0.21
CA SER A 71 0.60 20.12 -1.57
C SER A 71 1.06 21.18 -2.58
N ILE A 72 1.83 20.73 -3.56
CA ILE A 72 2.50 21.52 -4.58
C ILE A 72 2.16 20.90 -5.93
N SER A 73 1.42 21.63 -6.73
CA SER A 73 1.08 21.29 -8.10
C SER A 73 1.45 22.42 -9.05
N GLN A 74 1.39 22.17 -10.36
CA GLN A 74 1.60 23.20 -11.38
C GLN A 74 0.68 24.42 -11.18
N THR A 75 -0.62 24.18 -10.93
CA THR A 75 -1.65 25.22 -10.74
C THR A 75 -1.64 25.87 -9.36
N GLY A 76 -0.92 25.29 -8.38
CA GLY A 76 -0.85 25.82 -7.03
C GLY A 76 -0.27 27.23 -6.95
N SER A 77 -0.77 28.07 -6.03
CA SER A 77 -0.23 29.41 -5.82
C SER A 77 1.10 29.38 -5.05
N LEU A 78 2.13 30.04 -5.60
CA LEU A 78 3.40 30.26 -4.88
C LEU A 78 3.19 31.06 -3.57
N ALA A 79 2.26 32.00 -3.57
CA ALA A 79 1.91 32.76 -2.36
C ALA A 79 1.30 31.87 -1.27
N LYS A 80 0.50 30.85 -1.66
CA LYS A 80 -0.03 29.84 -0.73
C LYS A 80 1.13 29.04 -0.11
N LEU A 81 2.09 28.59 -0.92
CA LEU A 81 3.27 27.87 -0.44
C LEU A 81 4.05 28.69 0.60
N HIS A 82 4.36 29.96 0.31
CA HIS A 82 5.00 30.85 1.28
C HIS A 82 4.19 31.03 2.57
N ALA A 83 2.88 31.19 2.46
CA ALA A 83 2.01 31.36 3.63
C ALA A 83 2.01 30.11 4.53
N TYR A 84 1.95 28.91 3.94
CA TYR A 84 2.01 27.65 4.69
C TYR A 84 3.37 27.48 5.36
N LEU A 85 4.47 27.71 4.63
CA LEU A 85 5.82 27.65 5.18
C LEU A 85 6.00 28.62 6.35
N ALA A 86 5.53 29.86 6.22
CA ALA A 86 5.60 30.85 7.29
C ALA A 86 4.80 30.43 8.53
N ARG A 87 3.57 29.93 8.33
CA ARG A 87 2.68 29.50 9.44
C ARG A 87 3.14 28.21 10.12
N SER A 88 3.81 27.32 9.39
CA SER A 88 4.43 26.12 9.96
C SER A 88 5.58 26.47 10.92
N GLY A 89 6.14 27.68 10.86
CA GLY A 89 7.29 28.06 11.67
C GLY A 89 8.58 27.32 11.28
N PRO A 90 9.71 27.57 11.97
CA PRO A 90 11.02 27.04 11.56
C PRO A 90 11.32 25.62 12.05
N GLN A 91 10.67 25.15 13.13
CA GLN A 91 10.99 23.88 13.79
C GLN A 91 10.01 22.75 13.47
N THR A 92 8.88 23.06 12.83
CA THR A 92 7.85 22.06 12.56
C THR A 92 8.29 21.12 11.44
N PRO A 93 8.22 19.79 11.64
CA PRO A 93 8.45 18.84 10.56
C PRO A 93 7.41 19.00 9.46
N LEU A 94 7.84 18.96 8.21
CA LEU A 94 7.03 19.22 7.03
C LEU A 94 6.69 17.94 6.28
N HIS A 95 5.48 17.91 5.75
CA HIS A 95 4.98 16.88 4.84
C HIS A 95 4.74 17.53 3.48
N PHE A 96 5.59 17.22 2.50
CA PHE A 96 5.43 17.72 1.14
C PHE A 96 4.80 16.66 0.25
N GLN A 97 3.82 17.08 -0.54
CA GLN A 97 3.29 16.34 -1.68
C GLN A 97 3.54 17.17 -2.92
N VAL A 98 4.41 16.68 -3.80
CA VAL A 98 4.78 17.34 -5.04
C VAL A 98 4.20 16.55 -6.19
N ASP A 99 3.29 17.16 -6.91
CA ASP A 99 2.67 16.60 -8.09
C ASP A 99 3.17 17.33 -9.33
N LEU A 100 3.95 16.60 -10.13
CA LEU A 100 4.50 17.00 -11.42
C LEU A 100 3.83 16.27 -12.57
N THR A 101 2.75 15.51 -12.30
CA THR A 101 1.96 14.88 -13.34
C THR A 101 1.26 15.96 -14.16
N GLN A 102 1.27 15.81 -15.47
CA GLN A 102 0.65 16.73 -16.40
C GLN A 102 -0.74 16.24 -16.76
N ARG A 103 -1.75 16.92 -16.21
CA ARG A 103 -3.08 16.90 -16.81
C ARG A 103 -3.02 17.66 -18.14
N GLN A 104 -2.74 16.93 -19.22
CA GLN A 104 -3.04 17.27 -20.63
C GLN A 104 -2.01 18.13 -21.41
N LEU A 105 -1.12 17.44 -22.15
CA LEU A 105 -0.78 17.60 -23.60
C LEU A 105 -0.73 19.00 -24.28
N GLY A 106 -0.39 20.07 -23.56
CA GLY A 106 -0.04 21.37 -24.13
C GLY A 106 1.36 21.84 -23.72
N ASP A 107 2.06 22.55 -24.61
CA ASP A 107 3.32 23.25 -24.33
C ASP A 107 3.18 24.08 -23.05
N VAL A 108 3.74 23.57 -21.94
CA VAL A 108 3.83 24.35 -20.70
C VAL A 108 4.66 25.58 -21.00
N CYS A 109 4.09 26.75 -20.80
CA CYS A 109 4.81 27.97 -21.09
C CYS A 109 6.03 28.10 -20.17
N ALA A 110 7.09 28.75 -20.64
CA ALA A 110 8.33 28.92 -19.86
C ALA A 110 8.09 29.54 -18.46
N GLN A 111 7.06 30.37 -18.32
CA GLN A 111 6.69 31.00 -17.05
C GLN A 111 6.15 30.01 -16.02
N GLU A 112 5.35 29.03 -16.45
CA GLU A 112 4.83 27.99 -15.56
C GLU A 112 5.96 27.05 -15.10
N LEU A 113 6.85 26.67 -16.01
CA LEU A 113 8.06 25.91 -15.65
C LEU A 113 8.96 26.67 -14.67
N ALA A 114 9.16 27.97 -14.89
CA ALA A 114 9.94 28.82 -13.97
C ALA A 114 9.28 28.88 -12.59
N THR A 115 7.95 29.03 -12.54
CA THR A 115 7.18 29.04 -11.28
C THR A 115 7.27 27.68 -10.57
N MET A 116 7.20 26.57 -11.31
CA MET A 116 7.32 25.24 -10.74
C MET A 116 8.73 24.97 -10.21
N ARG A 117 9.75 25.44 -10.93
CA ARG A 117 11.14 25.39 -10.47
C ARG A 117 11.32 26.13 -9.15
N GLU A 118 10.77 27.34 -9.03
CA GLU A 118 10.83 28.13 -7.80
C GLU A 118 10.12 27.41 -6.63
N LYS A 119 8.95 26.80 -6.87
CA LYS A 119 8.27 25.97 -5.85
C LYS A 119 9.16 24.82 -5.39
N LEU A 120 9.80 24.10 -6.33
CA LEU A 120 10.71 23.00 -5.98
C LEU A 120 11.93 23.51 -5.21
N ASP A 121 12.52 24.63 -5.61
CA ASP A 121 13.65 25.23 -4.88
C ASP A 121 13.25 25.49 -3.41
N LEU A 122 12.07 26.05 -3.16
CA LEU A 122 11.55 26.26 -1.81
C LEU A 122 11.36 24.95 -1.01
N VAL A 123 10.98 23.85 -1.66
CA VAL A 123 10.84 22.53 -1.02
C VAL A 123 12.22 22.01 -0.59
N PHE A 124 13.19 22.00 -1.51
CA PHE A 124 14.55 21.48 -1.32
C PHE A 124 15.40 22.35 -0.38
N GLU A 125 15.12 23.64 -0.27
CA GLU A 125 15.69 24.48 0.77
C GLU A 125 15.24 24.10 2.20
N ARG A 126 14.17 23.32 2.35
CA ARG A 126 13.61 22.92 3.66
C ARG A 126 13.86 21.45 3.99
N ARG A 127 14.79 20.80 3.29
CA ARG A 127 15.13 19.37 3.42
C ARG A 127 15.44 18.86 4.83
N GLU A 128 16.04 19.70 5.67
CA GLU A 128 16.31 19.39 7.08
C GLU A 128 15.04 19.13 7.91
N ARG A 129 13.89 19.60 7.42
CA ARG A 129 12.59 19.50 8.09
C ARG A 129 11.67 18.49 7.45
N TRP A 130 12.08 17.83 6.36
CA TRP A 130 11.23 16.83 5.72
C TRP A 130 11.04 15.66 6.66
N GLN A 131 9.79 15.43 7.08
CA GLN A 131 9.39 14.20 7.76
C GLN A 131 8.75 13.24 6.76
N ARG A 132 7.99 13.78 5.81
CA ARG A 132 7.40 13.04 4.69
C ARG A 132 7.60 13.80 3.39
N LEU A 133 8.01 13.09 2.36
CA LEU A 133 8.13 13.63 1.01
C LEU A 133 7.51 12.66 0.02
N THR A 134 6.50 13.13 -0.70
CA THR A 134 5.91 12.44 -1.85
C THR A 134 6.20 13.26 -3.09
N ILE A 135 6.79 12.64 -4.11
CA ILE A 135 6.96 13.24 -5.43
C ILE A 135 6.36 12.29 -6.45
N ARG A 136 5.35 12.77 -7.20
CA ARG A 136 4.78 12.09 -8.35
C ARG A 136 5.15 12.87 -9.61
N ALA A 137 5.61 12.19 -10.63
CA ALA A 137 5.97 12.77 -11.91
C ALA A 137 5.68 11.77 -13.03
N ASP A 138 5.08 12.22 -14.12
CA ASP A 138 4.92 11.35 -15.30
C ASP A 138 6.27 11.05 -15.92
N GLN A 139 7.20 12.00 -15.86
CA GLN A 139 8.54 11.83 -16.41
C GLN A 139 9.62 12.62 -15.69
N GLU A 140 10.85 12.09 -15.70
CA GLU A 140 12.05 12.84 -15.29
C GLU A 140 12.43 13.86 -16.38
N ARG A 141 12.34 15.15 -16.06
CA ARG A 141 12.55 16.25 -17.02
C ARG A 141 13.90 16.92 -16.84
N ALA A 142 14.54 17.27 -17.95
CA ALA A 142 15.78 18.05 -17.92
C ALA A 142 15.59 19.45 -17.28
N GLU A 143 14.40 20.03 -17.39
CA GLU A 143 14.07 21.33 -16.81
C GLU A 143 13.79 21.27 -15.30
N LEU A 144 13.43 20.10 -14.77
CA LEU A 144 13.11 19.89 -13.37
C LEU A 144 13.79 18.59 -12.87
N PRO A 145 15.14 18.50 -12.92
CA PRO A 145 15.85 17.25 -12.71
C PRO A 145 15.76 16.83 -11.23
N LEU A 146 14.88 15.88 -10.92
CA LEU A 146 14.69 15.36 -9.56
C LEU A 146 15.91 14.58 -9.11
N VAL A 147 16.51 13.76 -9.99
CA VAL A 147 17.71 12.98 -9.65
C VAL A 147 18.82 13.92 -9.18
N GLY A 148 19.09 14.97 -9.95
CA GLY A 148 20.14 15.95 -9.63
C GLY A 148 19.89 16.67 -8.32
N ARG A 149 18.62 16.95 -7.99
CA ARG A 149 18.24 17.61 -6.74
C ARG A 149 18.31 16.68 -5.53
N LEU A 150 18.04 15.39 -5.71
CA LEU A 150 18.03 14.40 -4.64
C LEU A 150 19.42 13.79 -4.39
N TYR A 151 20.33 13.80 -5.37
CA TYR A 151 21.64 13.13 -5.30
C TYR A 151 22.43 13.45 -4.02
N ASP A 152 22.68 14.72 -3.75
CA ASP A 152 23.45 15.19 -2.58
C ASP A 152 22.58 15.95 -1.56
N CYS A 153 21.34 15.49 -1.37
CA CYS A 153 20.36 16.14 -0.51
C CYS A 153 20.33 15.49 0.88
N PRO A 154 20.75 16.17 1.97
CA PRO A 154 20.57 15.68 3.33
C PRO A 154 19.10 15.77 3.73
N ALA A 155 18.57 14.68 4.29
CA ALA A 155 17.22 14.64 4.81
C ALA A 155 17.18 13.89 6.16
N PRO A 156 17.77 14.48 7.23
CA PRO A 156 18.00 13.79 8.49
C PRO A 156 16.73 13.45 9.28
N ALA A 157 15.64 14.18 9.06
CA ALA A 157 14.34 13.98 9.71
C ALA A 157 13.38 13.13 8.86
N LEU A 158 13.79 12.67 7.66
CA LEU A 158 12.90 12.01 6.71
C LEU A 158 12.54 10.62 7.21
N GLU A 159 11.26 10.39 7.47
CA GLU A 159 10.71 9.12 7.94
C GLU A 159 10.03 8.34 6.81
N ARG A 160 9.40 9.05 5.86
CA ARG A 160 8.71 8.47 4.71
C ARG A 160 9.07 9.16 3.41
N LEU A 161 9.43 8.36 2.40
CA LEU A 161 9.70 8.82 1.04
C LEU A 161 8.84 8.03 0.07
N VAL A 162 8.09 8.74 -0.77
CA VAL A 162 7.32 8.18 -1.89
C VAL A 162 7.80 8.85 -3.16
N LEU A 163 8.30 8.06 -4.11
CA LEU A 163 8.74 8.52 -5.42
C LEU A 163 8.01 7.71 -6.49
N CYS A 164 7.21 8.39 -7.31
CA CYS A 164 6.53 7.79 -8.45
C CYS A 164 6.99 8.53 -9.71
N VAL A 165 7.74 7.85 -10.57
CA VAL A 165 8.26 8.42 -11.82
C VAL A 165 7.98 7.43 -12.94
N GLU A 166 6.98 7.70 -13.78
CA GLU A 166 6.45 6.69 -14.72
C GLU A 166 7.37 6.45 -15.94
N ASP A 167 7.91 7.51 -16.56
CA ASP A 167 8.69 7.45 -17.81
C ASP A 167 9.95 8.36 -17.81
N ILE A 168 10.93 8.08 -18.68
CA ILE A 168 12.09 8.92 -18.93
C ILE A 168 11.98 9.38 -20.38
N ASP A 169 12.12 10.68 -20.61
CA ASP A 169 12.25 11.22 -21.96
C ASP A 169 13.33 10.45 -22.76
N ARG A 170 13.09 10.09 -24.03
CA ARG A 170 13.98 9.22 -24.81
C ARG A 170 15.44 9.68 -24.82
N ASP A 171 15.66 10.99 -24.84
CA ASP A 171 17.00 11.59 -24.77
C ASP A 171 17.66 11.39 -23.40
N SER A 172 16.87 11.33 -22.34
CA SER A 172 17.30 11.00 -20.99
C SER A 172 17.50 9.49 -20.79
N LEU A 173 16.79 8.62 -21.53
CA LEU A 173 16.98 7.15 -21.49
C LEU A 173 18.38 6.77 -21.98
N THR A 174 18.87 7.39 -23.04
CA THR A 174 20.24 7.13 -23.53
C THR A 174 21.29 7.57 -22.51
N GLN A 175 21.10 8.70 -21.83
CA GLN A 175 21.98 9.10 -20.72
C GLN A 175 21.86 8.16 -19.50
N ALA A 176 20.65 7.71 -19.17
CA ALA A 176 20.39 6.76 -18.09
C ALA A 176 20.97 5.37 -18.38
N GLN A 177 20.95 4.93 -19.65
CA GLN A 177 21.60 3.70 -20.11
C GLN A 177 23.11 3.75 -19.92
N VAL A 178 23.75 4.89 -20.24
CA VAL A 178 25.19 5.10 -20.00
C VAL A 178 25.51 5.07 -18.50
N ARG A 179 24.55 5.42 -17.63
CA ARG A 179 24.69 5.37 -16.17
C ARG A 179 24.24 4.05 -15.54
N ARG A 180 23.77 3.05 -16.30
CA ARG A 180 23.31 1.76 -15.74
C ARG A 180 24.39 1.03 -14.94
N GLU A 181 25.66 1.30 -15.23
CA GLU A 181 26.82 0.70 -14.56
C GLU A 181 27.08 1.29 -13.16
N GLU A 182 26.56 2.48 -12.86
CA GLU A 182 26.68 3.13 -11.56
C GLU A 182 25.27 3.31 -10.98
N THR A 183 24.89 2.46 -10.03
CA THR A 183 23.63 2.62 -9.29
C THR A 183 23.65 3.97 -8.57
N GLN A 184 23.03 5.00 -9.17
CA GLN A 184 22.96 6.32 -8.57
C GLN A 184 22.12 6.19 -7.30
N GLN A 185 22.80 6.35 -6.17
CA GLN A 185 22.15 6.48 -4.89
C GLN A 185 21.72 7.94 -4.74
N ILE A 186 20.49 8.15 -4.29
CA ILE A 186 20.00 9.49 -3.90
C ILE A 186 20.16 9.66 -2.39
N LEU A 187 20.08 10.91 -1.92
CA LEU A 187 20.16 11.24 -0.50
C LEU A 187 21.46 10.69 0.11
N MET A 188 22.57 10.85 -0.61
CA MET A 188 23.89 10.30 -0.24
C MET A 188 24.41 10.77 1.11
N GLN A 189 23.94 11.92 1.57
CA GLN A 189 24.26 12.44 2.91
C GLN A 189 23.49 11.72 4.04
N GLY A 190 22.66 10.74 3.69
CA GLY A 190 21.99 9.83 4.60
C GLY A 190 20.56 10.24 4.95
N THR A 191 19.77 9.22 5.26
CA THR A 191 18.39 9.32 5.74
C THR A 191 18.22 8.44 6.99
N PRO A 192 18.86 8.81 8.12
CA PRO A 192 18.96 7.95 9.30
C PRO A 192 17.64 7.63 9.99
N GLN A 193 16.55 8.32 9.63
CA GLN A 193 15.22 8.10 10.19
C GLN A 193 14.24 7.46 9.20
N LEU A 194 14.69 7.13 7.97
CA LEU A 194 13.80 6.63 6.92
C LEU A 194 13.33 5.23 7.27
N LYS A 195 12.01 5.09 7.48
CA LYS A 195 11.34 3.84 7.85
C LYS A 195 10.51 3.28 6.70
N SER A 196 9.84 4.16 5.95
CA SER A 196 8.97 3.77 4.85
C SER A 196 9.48 4.34 3.53
N LEU A 197 9.66 3.47 2.54
CA LEU A 197 10.06 3.84 1.18
C LEU A 197 9.10 3.22 0.17
N ARG A 198 8.53 4.06 -0.70
CA ARG A 198 7.76 3.61 -1.86
C ARG A 198 8.42 4.10 -3.13
N LEU A 199 8.75 3.15 -3.99
CA LEU A 199 9.36 3.39 -5.29
C LEU A 199 8.44 2.84 -6.36
N ARG A 200 7.93 3.73 -7.21
CA ARG A 200 7.17 3.39 -8.41
C ARG A 200 7.89 3.80 -9.70
N GLY A 201 7.85 2.91 -10.68
CA GLY A 201 8.45 3.09 -12.01
C GLY A 201 9.95 3.27 -11.92
N LEU A 202 10.48 4.32 -12.52
CA LEU A 202 11.91 4.59 -12.63
C LEU A 202 12.62 4.81 -11.31
N SER A 203 11.86 5.20 -10.29
CA SER A 203 12.38 5.42 -8.95
C SER A 203 13.02 4.16 -8.36
N THR A 204 12.54 2.96 -8.75
CA THR A 204 13.10 1.68 -8.31
C THR A 204 14.52 1.46 -8.82
N HIS A 205 14.87 2.09 -9.94
CA HIS A 205 16.16 1.90 -10.61
C HIS A 205 17.18 2.94 -10.20
N PHE A 206 16.77 4.22 -10.18
CA PHE A 206 17.68 5.37 -10.11
C PHE A 206 17.59 6.19 -8.83
N PHE A 207 16.58 5.95 -7.98
CA PHE A 207 16.29 6.78 -6.82
C PHE A 207 16.35 5.98 -5.52
N ARG A 208 17.46 5.26 -5.32
CA ARG A 208 17.66 4.40 -4.15
C ARG A 208 18.44 5.13 -3.05
N PRO A 209 17.81 5.55 -1.94
CA PRO A 209 18.54 5.97 -0.75
C PRO A 209 19.16 4.76 -0.03
N SER A 210 19.93 5.01 1.03
CA SER A 210 20.34 3.93 1.94
C SER A 210 19.11 3.26 2.56
N LEU A 211 18.99 1.94 2.41
CA LEU A 211 17.86 1.17 2.95
C LEU A 211 18.12 0.57 4.34
N THR A 212 19.23 0.95 4.97
CA THR A 212 19.69 0.35 6.24
C THR A 212 18.70 0.48 7.39
N THR A 213 17.86 1.53 7.39
CA THR A 213 16.85 1.81 8.41
C THR A 213 15.42 1.49 7.96
N VAL A 214 15.23 1.14 6.68
CA VAL A 214 13.90 0.95 6.09
C VAL A 214 13.26 -0.32 6.63
N THR A 215 12.07 -0.18 7.21
CA THR A 215 11.25 -1.28 7.73
C THR A 215 10.10 -1.63 6.80
N THR A 216 9.66 -0.70 5.97
CA THR A 216 8.54 -0.86 5.04
C THR A 216 8.98 -0.45 3.63
N LEU A 217 8.94 -1.38 2.70
CA LEU A 217 9.33 -1.16 1.30
C LEU A 217 8.16 -1.51 0.36
N TYR A 218 7.81 -0.56 -0.49
CA TYR A 218 6.87 -0.75 -1.60
C TYR A 218 7.65 -0.64 -2.91
N ILE A 219 7.47 -1.62 -3.76
CA ILE A 219 8.06 -1.67 -5.10
C ILE A 219 6.89 -1.81 -6.07
N GLU A 220 6.76 -0.85 -6.96
CA GLU A 220 5.73 -0.87 -8.00
C GLU A 220 6.43 -0.62 -9.32
N GLN A 221 6.41 -1.58 -10.24
CA GLN A 221 6.96 -1.33 -11.56
C GLN A 221 5.94 -0.69 -12.47
N THR A 222 6.45 0.11 -13.41
CA THR A 222 5.68 0.65 -14.53
C THR A 222 6.29 0.10 -15.81
N ARG A 223 5.55 0.17 -16.91
CA ARG A 223 5.95 -0.46 -18.18
C ARG A 223 7.32 0.05 -18.64
N GLY A 224 8.17 -0.87 -19.11
CA GLY A 224 9.36 -0.55 -19.91
C GLY A 224 10.71 -0.62 -19.20
N LEU A 225 10.76 -0.76 -17.86
CA LEU A 225 12.02 -0.96 -17.13
C LEU A 225 11.87 -1.96 -16.00
N LEU A 226 12.20 -3.21 -16.29
CA LEU A 226 11.91 -4.33 -15.41
C LEU A 226 13.05 -4.51 -14.38
N LEU A 227 12.66 -4.79 -13.13
CA LEU A 227 13.56 -5.05 -12.01
C LEU A 227 13.97 -6.53 -12.02
N GLY A 228 14.98 -6.83 -12.83
CA GLY A 228 15.59 -8.16 -12.90
C GLY A 228 15.99 -8.71 -11.54
N PHE A 229 16.13 -10.03 -11.46
CA PHE A 229 16.22 -10.75 -10.20
C PHE A 229 17.41 -10.30 -9.33
N GLU A 230 18.59 -10.14 -9.92
CA GLU A 230 19.78 -9.72 -9.18
C GLU A 230 19.60 -8.33 -8.54
N ARG A 231 18.94 -7.41 -9.24
CA ARG A 231 18.65 -6.09 -8.68
C ARG A 231 17.62 -6.14 -7.58
N PHE A 232 16.59 -6.98 -7.71
CA PHE A 232 15.63 -7.22 -6.65
C PHE A 232 16.31 -7.81 -5.41
N ARG A 233 17.21 -8.79 -5.59
CA ARG A 233 18.05 -9.35 -4.52
C ARG A 233 18.91 -8.30 -3.85
N GLU A 234 19.67 -7.51 -4.62
CA GLU A 234 20.53 -6.44 -4.08
C GLU A 234 19.71 -5.43 -3.27
N LEU A 235 18.54 -5.04 -3.79
CA LEU A 235 17.63 -4.12 -3.12
C LEU A 235 17.21 -4.66 -1.75
N LEU A 236 16.72 -5.90 -1.69
CA LEU A 236 16.30 -6.51 -0.43
C LEU A 236 17.46 -6.74 0.54
N GLN A 237 18.63 -7.15 0.04
CA GLN A 237 19.84 -7.33 0.87
C GLN A 237 20.35 -6.02 1.45
N SER A 238 20.09 -4.89 0.80
CA SER A 238 20.42 -3.55 1.33
C SER A 238 19.47 -3.07 2.43
N ALA A 239 18.35 -3.77 2.67
CA ALA A 239 17.32 -3.46 3.67
C ALA A 239 17.28 -4.50 4.81
N PRO A 240 18.31 -4.60 5.67
CA PRO A 240 18.41 -5.65 6.70
C PRO A 240 17.34 -5.57 7.80
N GLN A 241 16.68 -4.41 7.96
CA GLN A 241 15.60 -4.18 8.93
C GLN A 241 14.19 -4.32 8.33
N LEU A 242 14.09 -4.80 7.08
CA LEU A 242 12.84 -4.88 6.36
C LEU A 242 11.85 -5.83 7.06
N ALA A 243 10.75 -5.26 7.55
CA ALA A 243 9.67 -5.96 8.23
C ALA A 243 8.43 -6.15 7.33
N HIS A 244 8.20 -5.24 6.39
CA HIS A 244 7.05 -5.23 5.50
C HIS A 244 7.50 -5.00 4.06
N LEU A 245 7.14 -5.91 3.15
CA LEU A 245 7.44 -5.81 1.73
C LEU A 245 6.14 -5.90 0.93
N SER A 246 5.93 -4.93 0.04
CA SER A 246 4.88 -4.99 -0.99
C SER A 246 5.49 -4.90 -2.37
N VAL A 247 5.13 -5.83 -3.24
CA VAL A 247 5.57 -5.87 -4.63
C VAL A 247 4.34 -5.85 -5.52
N HIS A 248 4.29 -4.87 -6.41
CA HIS A 248 3.20 -4.66 -7.36
C HIS A 248 3.71 -4.66 -8.79
N ASP A 249 2.82 -5.09 -9.69
CA ASP A 249 3.02 -5.15 -11.13
C ASP A 249 4.15 -6.13 -11.53
N THR A 250 4.46 -6.17 -12.81
CA THR A 250 5.44 -7.06 -13.40
C THR A 250 6.85 -6.55 -13.11
N ILE A 251 7.59 -7.29 -12.28
CA ILE A 251 8.99 -6.97 -11.98
C ILE A 251 9.99 -7.52 -13.00
N ILE A 252 9.64 -8.53 -13.81
CA ILE A 252 10.59 -9.17 -14.77
C ILE A 252 10.13 -9.02 -16.22
N ASP A 253 11.09 -8.95 -17.14
CA ASP A 253 10.86 -9.19 -18.57
C ASP A 253 10.64 -10.67 -18.87
N ASP A 254 9.44 -10.99 -19.37
CA ASP A 254 9.10 -12.34 -19.82
C ASP A 254 10.05 -12.82 -20.95
N GLU A 255 10.73 -11.92 -21.67
CA GLU A 255 11.55 -12.26 -22.84
C GLU A 255 13.03 -12.52 -22.54
N GLU A 256 13.61 -11.94 -21.47
CA GLU A 256 15.08 -11.88 -21.30
C GLU A 256 15.63 -12.65 -20.10
N GLU A 257 14.88 -12.84 -19.01
CA GLU A 257 15.42 -13.43 -17.78
C GLU A 257 14.43 -14.41 -17.14
N GLU A 258 14.83 -15.67 -16.99
CA GLU A 258 14.08 -16.65 -16.19
C GLU A 258 14.34 -16.40 -14.70
N TRP A 259 13.28 -16.20 -13.91
CA TRP A 259 13.47 -16.11 -12.46
C TRP A 259 14.02 -17.42 -11.91
N PRO A 260 15.06 -17.39 -11.07
CA PRO A 260 15.65 -18.63 -10.58
C PRO A 260 14.73 -19.28 -9.54
N PHE A 261 14.33 -20.52 -9.82
CA PHE A 261 13.59 -21.39 -8.90
C PHE A 261 14.52 -22.26 -8.04
N ASP A 262 15.83 -22.00 -8.05
CA ASP A 262 16.81 -22.80 -7.33
C ASP A 262 17.07 -22.30 -5.89
N VAL A 263 17.47 -23.23 -5.01
CA VAL A 263 17.75 -22.92 -3.59
C VAL A 263 18.91 -21.94 -3.42
N LEU A 264 19.84 -21.94 -4.39
CA LEU A 264 21.02 -21.08 -4.36
C LEU A 264 20.64 -19.61 -4.50
N SER A 265 19.45 -19.33 -5.05
CA SER A 265 18.97 -17.97 -5.27
C SER A 265 18.30 -17.32 -4.08
N SER A 266 18.60 -17.78 -2.88
CA SER A 266 18.00 -17.26 -1.66
C SER A 266 18.36 -15.79 -1.35
N ILE A 267 17.35 -15.03 -0.92
CA ILE A 267 17.45 -13.65 -0.42
C ILE A 267 17.16 -13.65 1.09
N PRO A 268 18.16 -13.45 1.97
CA PRO A 268 17.93 -13.41 3.41
C PRO A 268 17.15 -12.16 3.82
N THR A 269 15.96 -12.34 4.37
CA THR A 269 15.11 -11.26 4.91
C THR A 269 14.63 -11.65 6.31
N PRO A 270 15.54 -11.74 7.29
CA PRO A 270 15.27 -12.39 8.58
C PRO A 270 14.20 -11.68 9.42
N GLN A 271 13.97 -10.38 9.19
CA GLN A 271 13.01 -9.56 9.92
C GLN A 271 11.64 -9.45 9.23
N LEU A 272 11.48 -10.03 8.03
CA LEU A 272 10.27 -9.85 7.24
C LEU A 272 9.09 -10.57 7.92
N THR A 273 8.07 -9.79 8.29
CA THR A 273 6.86 -10.27 8.99
C THR A 273 5.61 -10.22 8.12
N CYS A 274 5.57 -9.34 7.11
CA CYS A 274 4.47 -9.24 6.15
C CYS A 274 4.99 -9.13 4.72
N LEU A 275 4.42 -9.94 3.82
CA LEU A 275 4.70 -9.92 2.39
C LEU A 275 3.38 -9.74 1.62
N ARG A 276 3.37 -8.79 0.70
CA ARG A 276 2.26 -8.53 -0.21
C ARG A 276 2.72 -8.63 -1.66
N LEU A 277 1.97 -9.38 -2.46
CA LEU A 277 2.24 -9.60 -3.87
C LEU A 277 0.97 -9.24 -4.66
N ALA A 278 1.08 -8.32 -5.60
CA ALA A 278 0.02 -7.96 -6.54
C ALA A 278 0.62 -7.89 -7.95
N LEU A 279 0.92 -9.05 -8.50
CA LEU A 279 1.64 -9.18 -9.78
C LEU A 279 0.62 -9.36 -10.90
N LEU A 280 0.87 -8.77 -12.07
CA LEU A 280 -0.04 -8.82 -13.20
C LEU A 280 0.45 -9.82 -14.25
N GLY A 281 -0.30 -10.93 -14.40
CA GLY A 281 -0.47 -11.69 -15.65
C GLY A 281 0.76 -11.94 -16.52
N THR A 282 1.89 -12.30 -15.93
CA THR A 282 3.10 -12.69 -16.67
C THR A 282 3.03 -14.12 -17.16
N ALA A 283 3.77 -14.44 -18.22
CA ALA A 283 3.96 -15.83 -18.64
C ALA A 283 4.71 -16.65 -17.57
N GLN A 284 5.53 -15.99 -16.74
CA GLN A 284 6.27 -16.62 -15.65
C GLN A 284 5.50 -16.61 -14.31
N PRO A 285 5.71 -17.63 -13.45
CA PRO A 285 5.07 -17.72 -12.14
C PRO A 285 5.84 -16.90 -11.08
N LEU A 286 5.77 -15.57 -11.20
CA LEU A 286 6.54 -14.63 -10.40
C LEU A 286 6.25 -14.72 -8.90
N GLU A 287 5.01 -14.99 -8.51
CA GLU A 287 4.64 -15.14 -7.11
C GLU A 287 5.43 -16.28 -6.49
N SER A 288 5.48 -17.44 -7.16
CA SER A 288 6.31 -18.56 -6.73
C SER A 288 7.79 -18.20 -6.73
N GLY A 289 8.26 -17.47 -7.73
CA GLY A 289 9.64 -17.01 -7.81
C GLY A 289 10.05 -16.21 -6.58
N ILE A 290 9.26 -15.19 -6.21
CA ILE A 290 9.52 -14.36 -5.02
C ILE A 290 9.40 -15.20 -3.75
N LEU A 291 8.34 -16.01 -3.62
CA LEU A 291 8.15 -16.89 -2.47
C LEU A 291 9.27 -17.92 -2.33
N LEU A 292 9.90 -18.36 -3.42
CA LEU A 292 11.05 -19.28 -3.44
C LEU A 292 12.41 -18.61 -3.26
N ALA A 293 12.53 -17.33 -3.60
CA ALA A 293 13.75 -16.55 -3.35
C ALA A 293 13.83 -16.07 -1.88
N VAL A 294 12.75 -15.56 -1.31
CA VAL A 294 12.78 -14.89 0.00
C VAL A 294 12.94 -15.89 1.16
N GLN A 295 13.89 -15.65 2.07
CA GLN A 295 14.05 -16.36 3.34
C GLN A 295 13.55 -15.51 4.51
N ALA A 296 12.30 -15.74 4.90
CA ALA A 296 11.60 -14.97 5.93
C ALA A 296 11.04 -15.90 7.04
N PRO A 297 11.88 -16.37 7.99
CA PRO A 297 11.44 -17.28 9.05
C PRO A 297 10.40 -16.66 10.00
N LEU A 298 10.36 -15.33 10.08
CA LEU A 298 9.41 -14.56 10.88
C LEU A 298 8.16 -14.10 10.10
N LEU A 299 7.98 -14.56 8.86
CA LEU A 299 6.83 -14.16 8.05
C LEU A 299 5.54 -14.67 8.72
N THR A 300 4.67 -13.75 9.12
CA THR A 300 3.39 -14.04 9.81
C THR A 300 2.17 -13.81 8.94
N SER A 301 2.27 -12.91 7.96
CA SER A 301 1.18 -12.51 7.06
C SER A 301 1.64 -12.52 5.60
N LEU A 302 0.87 -13.18 4.74
CA LEU A 302 1.06 -13.22 3.30
C LEU A 302 -0.22 -12.78 2.61
N VAL A 303 -0.13 -11.78 1.74
CA VAL A 303 -1.21 -11.33 0.87
C VAL A 303 -0.81 -11.55 -0.58
N VAL A 304 -1.67 -12.19 -1.36
CA VAL A 304 -1.47 -12.39 -2.79
C VAL A 304 -2.75 -11.93 -3.52
N LYS A 305 -2.61 -10.94 -4.39
CA LYS A 305 -3.68 -10.39 -5.24
C LYS A 305 -3.53 -10.88 -6.67
N ASN A 306 -4.67 -11.21 -7.29
CA ASN A 306 -4.78 -11.88 -8.58
C ASN A 306 -3.90 -13.16 -8.69
N PRO A 307 -3.79 -14.03 -7.66
CA PRO A 307 -2.98 -15.23 -7.83
C PRO A 307 -3.51 -16.09 -8.99
N THR A 308 -2.61 -16.58 -9.82
CA THR A 308 -2.94 -17.61 -10.81
C THR A 308 -2.54 -18.99 -10.29
N LEU A 309 -3.23 -20.05 -10.75
CA LEU A 309 -2.87 -21.43 -10.38
C LEU A 309 -1.42 -21.72 -10.75
N ASP A 310 -1.07 -21.37 -11.98
CA ASP A 310 0.26 -21.59 -12.53
C ASP A 310 1.29 -20.71 -11.79
N GLY A 311 0.90 -19.50 -11.36
CA GLY A 311 1.72 -18.57 -10.59
C GLY A 311 2.17 -19.11 -9.22
N LEU A 312 1.32 -19.85 -8.51
CA LEU A 312 1.62 -20.42 -7.18
C LEU A 312 1.99 -21.91 -7.18
N ALA A 313 1.76 -22.62 -8.29
CA ALA A 313 2.03 -24.06 -8.38
C ALA A 313 3.52 -24.41 -8.13
N PRO A 314 4.51 -23.72 -8.71
CA PRO A 314 5.92 -24.05 -8.46
C PRO A 314 6.31 -23.96 -6.99
N PHE A 315 5.85 -22.93 -6.27
CA PHE A 315 6.07 -22.81 -4.82
C PHE A 315 5.41 -23.97 -4.07
N SER A 316 4.15 -24.25 -4.39
CA SER A 316 3.37 -25.27 -3.70
C SER A 316 3.94 -26.69 -3.85
N LEU A 317 4.56 -26.96 -5.00
CA LEU A 317 5.19 -28.24 -5.32
C LEU A 317 6.65 -28.33 -4.87
N PHE A 318 7.22 -27.24 -4.35
CA PHE A 318 8.63 -27.17 -4.04
C PHE A 318 9.00 -28.04 -2.82
N PRO A 319 10.06 -28.87 -2.91
CA PRO A 319 10.53 -29.64 -1.77
C PRO A 319 10.93 -28.70 -0.63
N SER A 320 10.27 -28.81 0.53
CA SER A 320 10.46 -27.95 1.73
C SER A 320 9.62 -26.67 1.80
N ALA A 321 8.67 -26.45 0.88
CA ALA A 321 7.75 -25.29 0.97
C ALA A 321 7.07 -25.19 2.35
N ASN A 322 6.64 -26.34 2.89
CA ASN A 322 6.04 -26.49 4.21
C ASN A 322 6.89 -26.06 5.41
N THR A 323 8.21 -25.93 5.25
CA THR A 323 9.12 -25.47 6.31
C THR A 323 9.62 -24.05 6.08
N LYS A 324 9.26 -23.44 4.95
CA LYS A 324 9.85 -22.20 4.49
C LYS A 324 9.42 -20.99 5.33
N PHE A 325 8.13 -20.94 5.66
CA PHE A 325 7.53 -19.86 6.45
C PHE A 325 6.91 -20.44 7.73
N PRO A 326 7.75 -20.87 8.70
CA PRO A 326 7.25 -21.60 9.88
C PRO A 326 6.35 -20.75 10.78
N ALA A 327 6.49 -19.43 10.75
CA ALA A 327 5.69 -18.48 11.53
C ALA A 327 4.41 -18.02 10.80
N LEU A 328 4.16 -18.45 9.56
CA LEU A 328 3.06 -17.94 8.76
C LEU A 328 1.73 -18.39 9.33
N ARG A 329 0.86 -17.42 9.60
CA ARG A 329 -0.43 -17.61 10.29
C ARG A 329 -1.59 -17.01 9.55
N SER A 330 -1.36 -15.93 8.80
CA SER A 330 -2.39 -15.20 8.07
C SER A 330 -2.12 -15.29 6.57
N LEU A 331 -3.10 -15.76 5.80
CA LEU A 331 -3.06 -15.82 4.33
C LEU A 331 -4.25 -15.05 3.78
N ALA A 332 -4.01 -14.06 2.93
CA ALA A 332 -5.05 -13.36 2.20
C ALA A 332 -4.89 -13.57 0.69
N LEU A 333 -5.95 -14.04 0.04
CA LEU A 333 -6.05 -14.13 -1.41
C LEU A 333 -7.10 -13.13 -1.89
N VAL A 334 -6.69 -12.21 -2.77
CA VAL A 334 -7.53 -11.14 -3.32
C VAL A 334 -7.71 -11.39 -4.82
N ASP A 335 -8.91 -11.20 -5.36
CA ASP A 335 -9.21 -11.38 -6.79
C ASP A 335 -8.81 -12.77 -7.32
N PHE A 336 -9.21 -13.81 -6.59
CA PHE A 336 -8.64 -15.13 -6.74
C PHE A 336 -9.66 -16.20 -7.20
N ASP A 337 -9.37 -16.96 -8.28
CA ASP A 337 -10.29 -17.85 -9.03
C ASP A 337 -9.97 -19.38 -8.90
N TYR A 338 -9.94 -19.92 -7.67
CA TYR A 338 -9.91 -21.39 -7.48
C TYR A 338 -11.31 -21.83 -7.13
N ASN A 339 -11.91 -22.54 -8.06
CA ASN A 339 -13.24 -23.11 -7.92
C ASN A 339 -13.25 -24.51 -7.31
N SER A 340 -12.08 -24.98 -6.84
CA SER A 340 -11.99 -26.29 -6.20
C SER A 340 -10.90 -26.33 -5.14
N ALA A 341 -11.16 -27.11 -4.09
CA ALA A 341 -10.15 -27.37 -3.07
C ALA A 341 -8.96 -28.15 -3.57
N ASP A 342 -9.14 -28.98 -4.60
CA ASP A 342 -8.01 -29.69 -5.20
C ASP A 342 -6.97 -28.71 -5.77
N ARG A 343 -7.38 -27.50 -6.15
CA ARG A 343 -6.46 -26.44 -6.56
C ARG A 343 -5.80 -25.71 -5.38
N LEU A 344 -6.48 -25.57 -4.23
CA LEU A 344 -5.88 -24.99 -3.02
C LEU A 344 -5.01 -25.97 -2.23
N ARG A 345 -5.25 -27.27 -2.37
CA ARG A 345 -4.61 -28.32 -1.57
C ARG A 345 -3.08 -28.25 -1.62
N PRO A 346 -2.41 -28.10 -2.78
CA PRO A 346 -0.95 -27.96 -2.81
C PRO A 346 -0.46 -26.76 -1.99
N LEU A 347 -1.16 -25.62 -2.07
CA LEU A 347 -0.82 -24.42 -1.32
C LEU A 347 -1.04 -24.62 0.18
N ALA A 348 -2.10 -25.33 0.57
CA ALA A 348 -2.39 -25.63 1.95
C ALA A 348 -1.36 -26.59 2.58
N GLU A 349 -0.89 -27.58 1.81
CA GLU A 349 0.21 -28.47 2.20
C GLU A 349 1.54 -27.71 2.32
N ALA A 350 1.77 -26.73 1.45
CA ALA A 350 2.93 -25.84 1.50
C ALA A 350 2.87 -24.83 2.65
N LEU A 351 1.69 -24.47 3.14
CA LEU A 351 1.47 -23.50 4.21
C LEU A 351 0.58 -24.10 5.32
N PRO A 352 1.06 -25.11 6.08
CA PRO A 352 0.19 -25.89 6.96
C PRO A 352 -0.26 -25.15 8.24
N ASN A 353 0.38 -24.04 8.59
CA ASN A 353 0.18 -23.34 9.87
C ASN A 353 -0.82 -22.17 9.80
N ILE A 354 -1.56 -22.02 8.70
CA ILE A 354 -2.55 -20.94 8.55
C ILE A 354 -3.67 -21.10 9.58
N VAL A 355 -3.91 -20.02 10.32
CA VAL A 355 -4.97 -19.88 11.34
C VAL A 355 -6.00 -18.82 10.95
N GLU A 356 -5.60 -17.88 10.09
CA GLU A 356 -6.46 -16.84 9.52
C GLU A 356 -6.39 -16.87 8.00
N PHE A 357 -7.55 -17.04 7.35
CA PHE A 357 -7.65 -16.99 5.90
C PHE A 357 -8.57 -15.85 5.48
N THR A 358 -8.11 -15.00 4.57
CA THR A 358 -8.87 -13.86 4.05
C THR A 358 -9.08 -14.04 2.55
N ARG A 359 -10.34 -13.91 2.10
CA ARG A 359 -10.72 -13.95 0.68
C ARG A 359 -11.43 -12.65 0.34
N LEU A 360 -10.88 -11.86 -0.58
CA LEU A 360 -11.46 -10.59 -1.01
C LEU A 360 -11.77 -10.60 -2.51
N HIS A 361 -12.84 -9.92 -2.90
CA HIS A 361 -13.18 -9.55 -4.29
C HIS A 361 -13.18 -10.72 -5.27
N THR A 362 -14.11 -11.67 -5.16
CA THR A 362 -14.19 -12.75 -6.14
C THR A 362 -15.36 -12.59 -7.09
N THR A 363 -15.10 -12.72 -8.39
CA THR A 363 -16.09 -12.60 -9.46
C THR A 363 -17.03 -13.81 -9.57
N LEU A 364 -16.84 -14.85 -8.76
CA LEU A 364 -17.59 -16.10 -8.84
C LEU A 364 -18.51 -16.29 -7.64
N GLU A 365 -19.65 -16.95 -7.90
CA GLU A 365 -20.65 -17.31 -6.91
C GLU A 365 -19.98 -17.98 -5.70
N THR A 366 -20.14 -17.31 -4.55
CA THR A 366 -19.36 -17.39 -3.32
C THR A 366 -19.34 -18.75 -2.57
N PRO A 367 -20.36 -19.65 -2.63
CA PRO A 367 -20.45 -20.79 -1.70
C PRO A 367 -19.27 -21.77 -1.68
N ALA A 368 -18.56 -21.96 -2.80
CA ALA A 368 -17.59 -23.05 -2.96
C ALA A 368 -16.42 -22.99 -1.97
N VAL A 369 -15.83 -21.81 -1.71
CA VAL A 369 -14.61 -21.73 -0.88
C VAL A 369 -14.92 -21.90 0.61
N LEU A 370 -16.07 -21.43 1.10
CA LEU A 370 -16.43 -21.70 2.49
C LEU A 370 -16.79 -23.17 2.69
N ASP A 371 -17.51 -23.78 1.76
CA ASP A 371 -17.72 -25.22 1.73
C ASP A 371 -16.38 -25.99 1.68
N MET A 372 -15.35 -25.38 1.06
CA MET A 372 -13.98 -25.90 1.03
C MET A 372 -13.21 -25.83 2.33
N LEU A 373 -13.26 -24.70 3.02
CA LEU A 373 -12.58 -24.55 4.30
C LEU A 373 -13.28 -25.31 5.42
N ALA A 374 -14.59 -25.49 5.27
CA ALA A 374 -15.46 -26.23 6.16
C ALA A 374 -15.32 -27.76 6.13
N GLY A 375 -14.60 -28.32 5.14
CA GLY A 375 -14.56 -29.77 4.91
C GLY A 375 -15.92 -30.37 4.48
N ASN A 376 -16.88 -29.54 4.08
CA ASN A 376 -18.25 -29.93 3.75
C ASN A 376 -18.55 -29.66 2.28
N TRP A 377 -17.77 -30.28 1.38
CA TRP A 377 -17.90 -30.14 -0.07
C TRP A 377 -19.20 -30.60 -0.70
N ILE A 378 -20.13 -31.17 0.06
CA ILE A 378 -21.14 -32.02 -0.55
C ILE A 378 -22.45 -31.98 0.21
N SER A 379 -23.53 -31.59 -0.48
CA SER A 379 -24.92 -31.96 -0.14
C SER A 379 -24.95 -33.36 0.48
N VAL A 380 -25.65 -33.55 1.59
CA VAL A 380 -25.76 -34.83 2.31
C VAL A 380 -26.06 -36.02 1.36
N ALA A 381 -26.74 -35.77 0.23
CA ALA A 381 -27.04 -36.76 -0.80
C ALA A 381 -25.82 -37.20 -1.65
N LEU A 382 -24.92 -36.30 -2.01
CA LEU A 382 -23.72 -36.61 -2.80
C LEU A 382 -22.57 -37.14 -1.91
N ARG A 383 -22.63 -36.90 -0.58
CA ARG A 383 -21.68 -37.40 0.43
C ARG A 383 -21.57 -38.92 0.47
N LYS A 384 -22.59 -39.64 -0.03
CA LYS A 384 -22.60 -41.10 -0.13
C LYS A 384 -21.92 -41.64 -1.40
N ARG A 385 -21.66 -40.80 -2.41
CA ARG A 385 -21.18 -41.25 -3.74
C ARG A 385 -19.69 -40.99 -3.98
N TYR A 386 -19.10 -40.03 -3.25
CA TYR A 386 -17.71 -39.58 -3.41
C TYR A 386 -16.96 -39.57 -2.06
N ILE A 387 -17.09 -40.64 -1.27
CA ILE A 387 -16.25 -40.82 -0.07
C ILE A 387 -14.82 -41.18 -0.53
N GLY A 388 -14.09 -40.18 -1.00
CA GLY A 388 -12.67 -40.06 -0.68
C GLY A 388 -12.60 -39.30 0.64
N GLU A 389 -11.69 -39.69 1.53
CA GLU A 389 -11.46 -39.03 2.81
C GLU A 389 -11.32 -37.51 2.60
N GLY A 390 -12.28 -36.74 3.11
CA GLY A 390 -12.22 -35.28 3.06
C GLY A 390 -11.07 -34.82 3.93
N VAL A 391 -10.01 -34.30 3.31
CA VAL A 391 -8.85 -33.75 4.03
C VAL A 391 -9.12 -32.27 4.26
N GLU A 392 -9.08 -31.85 5.52
CA GLU A 392 -9.11 -30.44 5.91
C GLU A 392 -7.88 -29.72 5.34
N LEU A 393 -8.09 -28.59 4.64
CA LEU A 393 -6.99 -27.81 4.04
C LEU A 393 -6.05 -27.27 5.12
N TRP A 394 -6.60 -26.65 6.16
CA TRP A 394 -5.84 -26.07 7.26
C TRP A 394 -6.45 -26.49 8.60
N PRO A 395 -5.92 -27.54 9.25
CA PRO A 395 -6.47 -28.07 10.50
C PRO A 395 -6.49 -27.06 11.67
N ALA A 396 -5.67 -26.01 11.59
CA ALA A 396 -5.57 -24.96 12.60
C ALA A 396 -6.41 -23.70 12.27
N LEU A 397 -7.11 -23.67 11.14
CA LEU A 397 -7.89 -22.52 10.68
C LEU A 397 -9.06 -22.26 11.63
N HIS A 398 -9.14 -21.04 12.16
CA HIS A 398 -10.24 -20.64 13.05
C HIS A 398 -10.88 -19.30 12.68
N THR A 399 -10.23 -18.50 11.84
CA THR A 399 -10.74 -17.21 11.37
C THR A 399 -10.82 -17.22 9.85
N VAL A 400 -11.99 -16.87 9.31
CA VAL A 400 -12.15 -16.60 7.88
C VAL A 400 -12.72 -15.19 7.69
N ASN A 401 -12.02 -14.36 6.94
CA ASN A 401 -12.50 -13.05 6.51
C ASN A 401 -12.93 -13.17 5.06
N THR A 402 -14.15 -12.78 4.73
CA THR A 402 -14.66 -12.97 3.37
C THR A 402 -15.78 -11.99 3.06
N THR A 403 -16.01 -11.71 1.78
CA THR A 403 -17.08 -10.85 1.27
C THR A 403 -18.34 -11.65 0.93
N MET A 404 -18.74 -12.65 1.73
CA MET A 404 -19.79 -13.64 1.37
C MET A 404 -21.18 -13.45 1.96
N ASP A 405 -22.15 -14.08 1.27
CA ASP A 405 -23.57 -14.27 1.63
C ASP A 405 -23.96 -15.62 2.24
N ARG A 406 -23.14 -16.67 2.32
CA ARG A 406 -23.51 -17.91 3.05
C ARG A 406 -22.30 -18.67 3.59
N VAL A 407 -22.29 -18.93 4.90
CA VAL A 407 -21.25 -19.73 5.57
C VAL A 407 -21.86 -21.02 6.07
N GLY A 408 -21.14 -22.13 5.96
CA GLY A 408 -21.41 -23.34 6.72
C GLY A 408 -20.17 -23.72 7.52
N CYS A 409 -20.37 -24.29 8.71
CA CYS A 409 -19.39 -25.09 9.49
C CYS A 409 -18.57 -24.30 10.54
N PRO A 410 -17.81 -24.98 11.44
CA PRO A 410 -17.50 -24.48 12.78
C PRO A 410 -16.35 -23.47 12.77
N LEU A 411 -16.57 -22.34 12.13
CA LEU A 411 -15.71 -21.17 12.25
C LEU A 411 -15.98 -20.51 13.61
N ARG A 412 -14.92 -20.03 14.26
CA ARG A 412 -15.07 -19.22 15.48
C ARG A 412 -15.34 -17.78 15.13
N VAL A 413 -14.62 -17.27 14.13
CA VAL A 413 -14.65 -15.86 13.74
C VAL A 413 -14.91 -15.73 12.25
N VAL A 414 -15.97 -14.98 11.89
CA VAL A 414 -16.20 -14.50 10.53
C VAL A 414 -16.24 -12.98 10.56
N ARG A 415 -15.48 -12.35 9.66
CA ARG A 415 -15.57 -10.91 9.43
C ARG A 415 -16.12 -10.63 8.03
N LEU A 416 -17.15 -9.79 7.95
CA LEU A 416 -17.81 -9.37 6.71
C LEU A 416 -17.65 -7.85 6.49
N PRO A 417 -17.68 -7.34 5.25
CA PRO A 417 -17.70 -5.91 4.95
C PRO A 417 -18.95 -5.22 5.54
N PRO A 418 -18.91 -3.91 5.84
CA PRO A 418 -20.08 -3.17 6.31
C PRO A 418 -21.27 -3.25 5.35
N SER A 419 -21.01 -3.21 4.04
CA SER A 419 -22.05 -3.27 2.99
C SER A 419 -22.90 -4.52 3.09
N VAL A 420 -22.33 -5.67 3.48
CA VAL A 420 -23.10 -6.92 3.64
C VAL A 420 -24.10 -6.82 4.79
N PHE A 421 -23.79 -6.05 5.83
CA PHE A 421 -24.76 -5.82 6.91
C PHE A 421 -25.85 -4.85 6.49
N GLU A 422 -25.52 -3.85 5.66
CA GLU A 422 -26.47 -2.89 5.10
C GLU A 422 -27.43 -3.58 4.10
N GLU A 423 -26.90 -4.41 3.20
CA GLU A 423 -27.69 -5.22 2.27
C GLU A 423 -28.64 -6.18 3.00
N ALA A 424 -28.18 -6.80 4.09
CA ALA A 424 -29.01 -7.65 4.94
C ALA A 424 -30.10 -6.90 5.73
N GLU A 425 -30.09 -5.56 5.78
CA GLU A 425 -31.23 -4.78 6.29
C GLU A 425 -32.33 -4.64 5.24
N ASP A 426 -31.98 -4.71 3.96
CA ASP A 426 -32.87 -4.50 2.82
C ASP A 426 -33.37 -5.82 2.18
N ASP A 427 -32.67 -6.95 2.34
CA ASP A 427 -33.02 -8.28 1.81
C ASP A 427 -33.30 -9.34 2.90
N GLU A 428 -34.43 -10.06 2.79
CA GLU A 428 -34.87 -11.06 3.80
C GLU A 428 -34.00 -12.33 3.80
N ASP A 429 -33.49 -12.75 2.63
CA ASP A 429 -32.64 -13.94 2.51
C ASP A 429 -31.24 -13.69 3.12
N ASP A 430 -30.73 -12.47 2.96
CA ASP A 430 -29.46 -12.03 3.55
C ASP A 430 -29.61 -11.82 5.07
N ALA A 431 -30.75 -11.27 5.51
CA ALA A 431 -31.09 -11.15 6.93
C ALA A 431 -31.15 -12.52 7.63
N GLU A 432 -31.75 -13.54 7.00
CA GLU A 432 -31.79 -14.90 7.53
C GLU A 432 -30.38 -15.48 7.64
N THR A 433 -29.54 -15.24 6.64
CA THR A 433 -28.15 -15.69 6.66
C THR A 433 -27.36 -15.01 7.79
N ILE A 434 -27.40 -13.68 7.91
CA ILE A 434 -26.69 -12.97 8.98
C ILE A 434 -27.18 -13.40 10.36
N ARG A 435 -28.48 -13.68 10.52
CA ARG A 435 -29.03 -14.24 11.77
C ARG A 435 -28.44 -15.61 12.07
N TRP A 436 -28.43 -16.50 11.08
CA TRP A 436 -27.84 -17.83 11.23
C TRP A 436 -26.36 -17.73 11.61
N LEU A 437 -25.59 -16.81 11.01
CA LEU A 437 -24.18 -16.58 11.36
C LEU A 437 -24.01 -16.14 12.81
N ARG A 438 -24.84 -15.20 13.29
CA ARG A 438 -24.79 -14.74 14.69
C ARG A 438 -25.11 -15.85 15.69
N GLU A 439 -25.96 -16.80 15.33
CA GLU A 439 -26.35 -17.91 16.20
C GLU A 439 -25.30 -19.04 16.23
N ASN A 440 -24.47 -19.16 15.19
CA ASN A 440 -23.56 -20.30 15.01
C ASN A 440 -22.07 -19.95 15.15
N LEU A 441 -21.69 -18.67 15.23
CA LEU A 441 -20.31 -18.21 15.36
C LEU A 441 -20.02 -17.61 16.75
N GLU A 442 -18.76 -17.71 17.22
CA GLU A 442 -18.34 -17.03 18.45
C GLU A 442 -18.23 -15.50 18.23
N VAL A 443 -17.76 -15.09 17.05
CA VAL A 443 -17.59 -13.70 16.67
C VAL A 443 -18.02 -13.49 15.22
N LEU A 444 -19.08 -12.72 15.02
CA LEU A 444 -19.42 -12.09 13.75
C LEU A 444 -19.15 -10.59 13.87
N ALA A 445 -18.19 -10.07 13.11
CA ALA A 445 -17.82 -8.66 13.16
C ALA A 445 -17.80 -8.04 11.76
N SER A 446 -18.09 -6.73 11.69
CA SER A 446 -17.74 -5.96 10.51
C SER A 446 -16.22 -5.74 10.48
N PHE A 447 -15.58 -5.91 9.33
CA PHE A 447 -14.24 -5.39 9.10
C PHE A 447 -14.33 -4.19 8.15
N VAL A 448 -13.83 -3.05 8.60
CA VAL A 448 -14.02 -1.76 7.90
C VAL A 448 -13.12 -1.64 6.66
N GLN A 449 -12.12 -2.52 6.50
CA GLN A 449 -11.27 -2.72 5.31
C GLN A 449 -10.15 -3.69 5.71
N MET A 450 -9.32 -4.14 4.77
CA MET A 450 -8.05 -4.78 5.11
C MET A 450 -7.32 -3.93 6.16
N GLU A 451 -6.72 -4.56 7.18
CA GLU A 451 -5.96 -3.83 8.19
C GLU A 451 -4.97 -2.88 7.50
N ARG A 452 -4.91 -1.63 7.98
CA ARG A 452 -4.02 -0.60 7.46
C ARG A 452 -2.61 -1.16 7.37
N TRP A 453 -1.97 -0.92 6.23
CA TRP A 453 -0.65 -1.47 5.97
C TRP A 453 0.35 -0.36 5.67
N PRO A 454 1.56 -0.44 6.25
CA PRO A 454 1.90 -1.33 7.38
C PRO A 454 1.08 -0.98 8.63
N PRO A 455 0.91 -1.93 9.58
CA PRO A 455 0.14 -1.68 10.79
C PRO A 455 0.63 -0.44 11.56
N GLY A 456 -0.28 0.48 11.85
CA GLY A 456 0.01 1.68 12.65
C GLY A 456 0.51 2.90 11.86
N GLU A 457 0.65 2.82 10.54
CA GLU A 457 0.95 3.98 9.71
C GLU A 457 -0.31 4.71 9.23
N GLU A 458 -0.15 5.99 8.89
CA GLU A 458 -1.21 6.76 8.21
C GLU A 458 -1.40 6.19 6.81
N HIS A 459 -2.65 5.83 6.52
CA HIS A 459 -3.10 5.19 5.28
C HIS A 459 -2.83 6.11 4.10
N ASP A 460 -2.08 5.63 3.11
CA ASP A 460 -2.04 6.25 1.80
C ASP A 460 -3.18 5.64 1.00
N PRO A 461 -4.16 6.42 0.54
CA PRO A 461 -5.30 5.89 -0.19
C PRO A 461 -4.87 5.19 -1.48
N GLU A 462 -3.71 5.50 -2.05
CA GLU A 462 -3.17 4.75 -3.19
C GLU A 462 -2.70 3.33 -2.81
N ASP A 463 -2.56 3.02 -1.51
CA ASP A 463 -2.31 1.66 -1.01
C ASP A 463 -3.62 0.83 -0.95
N ASN A 464 -4.75 1.39 -1.38
CA ASN A 464 -6.04 0.70 -1.54
C ASN A 464 -6.03 -0.40 -2.62
N LEU A 465 -4.90 -0.65 -3.27
CA LEU A 465 -4.79 -1.72 -4.26
C LEU A 465 -5.18 -3.10 -3.70
N PHE A 466 -5.26 -3.31 -2.37
CA PHE A 466 -5.75 -4.55 -1.75
C PHE A 466 -7.11 -4.42 -1.03
N THR A 467 -7.74 -3.25 -1.05
CA THR A 467 -9.03 -2.98 -0.38
C THR A 467 -10.18 -2.93 -1.34
#